data_AF-A0A644VJS1-F1
#
_entry.id   AF-A0A644VJS1-F1
#
_cell.length_a   1.000
_cell.length_b   1.000
_cell.length_c   1.000
_cell.angle_alpha   90.00
_cell.angle_beta   90.00
_cell.angle_gamma   90.00
#
_symmetry.space_group_name_H-M   'P 1'
#
loop_
_entity.id
_entity.type
_entity.pdbx_description
1 polymer ?
#
loop_
_entity_poly.entity_id
_entity_poly.type
_entity_poly.pdbx_seq_one_letter_code
_entity_poly.pdbx_strand_id
1 'polypeptide(L)' 'MGKDVFIKMDGASVNVAHVLSFSSEKEFVEAYDSKLYLARDQKVRKAQLRSMYKLAKKQENELSKSSQREDNQ' A
#
# COMPACT_ATOMS: atom_id res chain seq x y z
N MET A 1 -9.51 -7.99 15.80
CA MET A 1 -8.22 -7.31 15.50
C MET A 1 -7.81 -7.73 14.10
N GLY A 2 -7.90 -6.82 13.13
CA GLY A 2 -7.57 -7.11 11.74
C GLY A 2 -6.12 -7.55 11.62
N LYS A 3 -5.85 -8.59 10.84
CA LYS A 3 -4.48 -9.03 10.55
C LYS A 3 -3.73 -7.85 9.95
N ASP A 4 -2.69 -7.35 10.61
CA ASP A 4 -1.85 -6.30 10.04
C ASP A 4 -1.24 -6.81 8.73
N VAL A 5 -1.75 -6.32 7.60
CA VAL A 5 -1.26 -6.68 6.27
C VAL A 5 -0.16 -5.71 5.90
N PHE A 6 1.02 -6.24 5.57
CA PHE A 6 2.18 -5.45 5.15
C PHE A 6 2.50 -5.71 3.70
N ILE A 7 2.84 -4.65 2.98
CA ILE A 7 3.43 -4.70 1.65
C ILE A 7 4.94 -4.68 1.81
N LYS A 8 5.61 -5.72 1.30
CA LYS A 8 7.07 -5.81 1.24
C LYS A 8 7.53 -5.52 -0.19
N MET A 9 8.41 -4.54 -0.38
CA MET A 9 9.01 -4.21 -1.68
C MET A 9 10.44 -3.72 -1.46
N ASP A 10 11.42 -4.31 -2.17
CA ASP A 10 12.82 -3.84 -2.22
C ASP A 10 13.41 -3.42 -0.86
N GLY A 11 13.20 -4.23 0.19
CA GLY A 11 13.73 -3.96 1.53
C GLY A 11 12.89 -2.99 2.40
N ALA A 12 11.81 -2.43 1.86
CA ALA A 12 10.81 -1.67 2.61
C ALA A 12 9.61 -2.55 2.97
N SER A 13 9.09 -2.39 4.19
CA SER A 13 7.81 -2.97 4.63
C SER A 13 6.89 -1.85 5.11
N VAL A 14 5.69 -1.74 4.54
CA VAL A 14 4.72 -0.71 4.91
C VAL A 14 3.35 -1.34 5.17
N ASN A 15 2.67 -0.91 6.23
CA ASN A 15 1.34 -1.39 6.58
C ASN A 15 0.31 -0.91 5.54
N VAL A 16 -0.54 -1.81 5.06
CA VAL A 16 -1.60 -1.52 4.08
C VAL A 16 -2.56 -0.46 4.60
N ALA A 17 -2.99 -0.54 5.87
CA ALA A 17 -3.89 0.42 6.47
C ALA A 17 -3.27 1.83 6.49
N HIS A 18 -1.95 1.91 6.70
CA HIS A 18 -1.22 3.18 6.62
C HIS A 18 -1.15 3.74 5.20
N VAL A 19 -1.00 2.91 4.18
CA VAL A 19 -1.05 3.37 2.78
C VAL A 19 -2.45 3.86 2.40
N LEU A 20 -3.49 3.19 2.91
CA LEU A 20 -4.89 3.49 2.62
C LEU A 20 -5.47 4.62 3.48
N SER A 21 -4.78 5.05 4.54
CA SER A 21 -5.20 6.24 5.30
C SER A 21 -4.99 7.55 4.53
N PHE A 22 -4.22 7.52 3.44
CA PHE A 22 -4.07 8.65 2.53
C PHE A 22 -5.30 8.79 1.63
N SER A 23 -5.70 10.03 1.35
CA SER A 23 -6.91 10.33 0.57
C SER A 23 -6.74 9.97 -0.91
N SER A 24 -5.49 9.90 -1.40
CA SER A 24 -5.18 9.57 -2.80
C SER A 24 -3.78 8.99 -3.00
N GLU A 25 -3.57 8.32 -4.15
CA GLU A 25 -2.24 7.86 -4.59
C GLU A 25 -1.23 9.01 -4.65
N LYS A 26 -1.68 10.19 -5.11
CA LYS A 26 -0.82 11.37 -5.26
C LYS A 26 -0.31 11.84 -3.89
N GLU A 27 -1.20 11.95 -2.91
CA GLU A 27 -0.86 12.39 -1.55
C GLU A 27 0.13 11.42 -0.89
N PHE A 28 -0.12 10.10 -1.02
CA PHE A 28 0.79 9.07 -0.53
C PHE A 28 2.18 9.20 -1.16
N VAL A 29 2.25 9.34 -2.49
CA VAL A 29 3.53 9.47 -3.21
C VAL A 29 4.28 10.72 -2.75
N GLU A 30 3.62 11.88 -2.66
CA GLU A 30 4.24 13.14 -2.25
C GLU A 30 4.76 13.07 -0.80
N ALA A 31 4.03 12.44 0.11
CA ALA A 31 4.41 12.29 1.51
C ALA A 31 5.63 11.36 1.74
N TYR A 32 5.93 10.46 0.77
CA TYR A 32 6.98 9.45 0.89
C TYR A 32 8.11 9.57 -0.15
N ASP A 33 7.99 10.39 -1.20
CA ASP A 33 9.02 10.57 -2.24
C ASP A 33 10.37 11.04 -1.65
N SER A 34 10.32 11.79 -0.55
CA SER A 34 11.50 12.27 0.19
C SER A 34 12.06 11.26 1.21
N LYS A 35 11.31 10.20 1.54
CA LYS A 35 11.64 9.22 2.61
C LYS A 35 12.19 7.90 2.07
N LEU A 36 12.06 7.64 0.77
CA LEU A 36 12.59 6.43 0.14
C LEU A 36 14.07 6.63 -0.22
N TYR A 37 14.95 6.16 0.66
CA TYR A 37 16.40 6.23 0.45
C TYR A 37 16.95 5.10 -0.44
N LEU A 38 16.11 4.12 -0.80
CA LEU A 38 16.53 2.87 -1.46
C LEU A 38 16.79 3.01 -2.97
N ALA A 39 16.19 3.99 -3.65
CA ALA A 39 16.41 4.21 -5.08
C ALA A 39 17.11 5.56 -5.34
N ARG A 40 18.24 5.49 -6.07
CA ARG A 40 19.03 6.67 -6.50
C ARG A 40 18.24 7.59 -7.44
N ASP A 41 17.25 7.07 -8.15
CA ASP A 41 16.48 7.79 -9.16
C ASP A 41 15.04 8.11 -8.69
N GLN A 42 14.62 9.37 -8.82
CA GLN A 42 13.30 9.84 -8.38
C GLN A 42 12.14 9.20 -9.16
N LYS A 43 12.32 8.91 -10.45
CA LYS A 43 11.30 8.27 -11.29
C LYS A 43 11.04 6.85 -10.80
N VAL A 44 12.10 6.13 -10.43
CA VAL A 44 12.02 4.77 -9.86
C VAL A 44 11.31 4.80 -8.50
N ARG A 45 11.66 5.75 -7.61
CA ARG A 45 10.98 5.92 -6.31
C ARG A 45 9.47 6.13 -6.46
N LYS A 46 9.07 7.07 -7.32
CA LYS A 46 7.65 7.35 -7.57
C LYS A 46 6.93 6.14 -8.14
N ALA A 47 7.56 5.39 -9.04
CA ALA A 47 6.98 4.16 -9.59
C ALA A 47 6.77 3.08 -8.52
N GLN A 48 7.74 2.89 -7.62
CA GLN A 48 7.62 1.97 -6.48
C GLN A 48 6.47 2.39 -5.55
N LEU A 49 6.40 3.66 -5.16
CA LEU A 49 5.32 4.17 -4.30
C LEU A 49 3.92 3.97 -4.92
N ARG A 50 3.76 4.29 -6.21
CA ARG A 50 2.49 4.05 -6.91
C ARG A 50 2.13 2.57 -6.93
N SER A 51 3.13 1.71 -7.12
CA SER A 51 2.92 0.25 -7.11
C SER A 51 2.48 -0.25 -5.74
N MET A 52 3.05 0.30 -4.66
CA MET A 52 2.61 0.00 -3.29
C MET A 52 1.17 0.44 -3.04
N TYR A 53 0.78 1.63 -3.47
CA TYR A 53 -0.59 2.11 -3.31
C TYR A 53 -1.60 1.20 -4.04
N LYS A 54 -1.29 0.79 -5.27
CA LYS A 54 -2.13 -0.14 -6.04
C LYS A 54 -2.22 -1.52 -5.37
N LEU A 55 -1.12 -2.03 -4.83
CA LEU A 55 -1.12 -3.29 -4.09
C LEU A 55 -1.98 -3.20 -2.82
N ALA A 56 -1.88 -2.09 -2.08
CA ALA A 56 -2.70 -1.84 -0.89
C ALA A 56 -4.19 -1.88 -1.24
N LYS A 57 -4.58 -1.16 -2.29
CA LYS A 57 -5.97 -1.15 -2.79
C LYS A 57 -6.45 -2.51 -3.26
N LYS A 58 -5.59 -3.29 -3.92
CA LYS A 58 -5.93 -4.66 -4.34
C LYS A 58 -6.16 -5.57 -3.13
N GLN A 59 -5.29 -5.48 -2.12
CA GLN A 59 -5.43 -6.27 -0.89
C GLN A 59 -6.66 -5.89 -0.07
N GLU A 60 -6.98 -4.59 0.05
CA GLU A 60 -8.24 -4.12 0.65
C GLU A 60 -9.46 -4.74 -0.04
N ASN A 61 -9.48 -4.73 -1.38
CA ASN A 61 -10.61 -5.27 -2.14
C ASN A 61 -10.77 -6.79 -1.92
N GLU A 62 -9.66 -7.54 -1.83
CA GLU A 62 -9.70 -8.98 -1.55
C GLU A 62 -10.08 -9.30 -0.09
N LEU A 63 -9.69 -8.46 0.87
CA LEU A 63 -10.13 -8.54 2.27
C LEU A 63 -11.63 -8.27 2.40
N SER A 64 -12.13 -7.21 1.74
CA SER A 64 -13.55 -6.88 1.75
C SER A 64 -14.42 -7.98 1.11
N LYS A 65 -13.93 -8.62 0.03
CA LYS A 65 -14.61 -9.75 -0.61
C LYS A 65 -14.60 -11.04 0.21
N SER A 66 -13.54 -11.28 1.00
CA SER A 66 -13.47 -12.47 1.85
C SER A 66 -14.41 -12.36 3.06
N SER A 67 -14.56 -11.16 3.64
CA SER A 67 -15.57 -10.94 4.68
C SER A 67 -17.02 -11.08 4.17
N GLN A 68 -17.29 -10.82 2.89
CA GLN A 68 -18.63 -11.06 2.32
C GLN A 68 -18.98 -12.54 2.10
N ARG A 69 -18.00 -13.46 2.10
CA ARG A 69 -18.27 -14.89 1.90
C ARG A 69 -18.59 -15.65 3.19
N GLU A 70 -18.22 -15.11 4.34
CA GLU A 70 -18.44 -15.76 5.64
C GLU A 70 -19.83 -15.48 6.25
N ASP A 71 -20.57 -14.49 5.75
CA ASP A 71 -21.90 -14.12 6.24
C ASP A 71 -23.08 -14.88 5.57
N ASN A 72 -22.80 -15.90 4.76
CA ASN A 72 -23.83 -16.62 3.98
C ASN A 72 -23.83 -18.14 4.20
N GLN A 73 -23.42 -18.60 5.39
CA GLN A 73 -23.56 -20.00 5.83
C GLN A 73 -24.43 -20.13 7.06
#